data_AF-A0A6P0WGW0-F1
#
_entry.id   AF-A0A6P0WGW0-F1
#
_cell.length_a   1.000
_cell.length_b   1.000
_cell.length_c   1.000
_cell.angle_alpha   90.00
_cell.angle_beta   90.00
_cell.angle_gamma   90.00
#
_symmetry.space_group_name_H-M   'P 1'
#
loop_
_entity.id
_entity.type
_entity.pdbx_description
1 polymer ?
#
loop_
_entity_poly.entity_id
_entity_poly.type
_entity_poly.pdbx_seq_one_letter_code
_entity_poly.pdbx_strand_id
1 'polypeptide(L)' 'MQLGKILIRKRIISTNQLNKALEIQSLTGIKLGEILVTKGLIESQDLEQALLEQYWRINGFWVID' A
#
# COMPACT_ATOMS: atom_id res chain seq x y z
N MET A 1 3.37 2.63 -10.42
CA MET A 1 3.96 1.71 -9.40
C MET A 1 2.85 1.12 -8.54
N GLN A 2 3.01 -0.08 -7.95
CA GLN A 2 1.96 -0.71 -7.11
C GLN A 2 2.03 -0.20 -5.66
N LEU A 3 0.88 0.00 -5.02
CA LEU A 3 0.76 0.45 -3.62
C LEU A 3 1.60 -0.41 -2.66
N GLY A 4 1.48 -1.74 -2.74
CA GLY A 4 2.25 -2.64 -1.88
C GLY A 4 3.77 -2.49 -2.00
N LYS A 5 4.28 -2.14 -3.19
CA LYS A 5 5.72 -1.89 -3.39
C LYS A 5 6.17 -0.59 -2.71
N ILE A 6 5.33 0.44 -2.71
CA ILE A 6 5.62 1.70 -2.02
C ILE A 6 5.72 1.46 -0.51
N LEU A 7 4.74 0.74 0.05
CA LEU A 7 4.70 0.44 1.49
C LEU A 7 5.88 -0.43 1.95
N ILE A 8 6.33 -1.39 1.13
CA ILE A 8 7.55 -2.17 1.42
C ILE A 8 8.80 -1.30 1.35
N ARG A 9 8.93 -0.44 0.33
CA ARG A 9 10.09 0.46 0.19
C ARG A 9 10.24 1.40 1.38
N LYS A 10 9.11 1.92 1.90
CA LYS A 10 9.07 2.75 3.12
C LYS A 10 9.23 1.95 4.42
N ARG A 11 9.41 0.62 4.36
CA ARG A 11 9.48 -0.30 5.50
C ARG A 11 8.27 -0.26 6.44
N ILE A 12 7.12 0.17 5.93
CA ILE A 12 5.86 0.23 6.69
C ILE A 12 5.29 -1.18 6.84
N ILE A 13 5.39 -1.99 5.78
CA ILE A 13 5.00 -3.41 5.80
C ILE A 13 6.11 -4.31 5.27
N SER A 14 6.13 -5.55 5.74
CA SER A 14 6.95 -6.62 5.21
C SER A 14 6.29 -7.30 4.01
N THR A 15 7.08 -7.94 3.14
CA THR A 15 6.58 -8.74 2.02
C THR A 15 5.58 -9.82 2.46
N ASN A 16 5.82 -10.42 3.64
CA ASN A 16 4.91 -11.42 4.21
C ASN A 16 3.55 -10.83 4.61
N GLN A 17 3.53 -9.62 5.15
CA GLN A 17 2.28 -8.92 5.50
C GLN A 17 1.52 -8.51 4.23
N LEU A 18 2.23 -8.06 3.20
CA LEU A 18 1.64 -7.77 1.91
C LEU A 18 0.99 -9.02 1.29
N ASN A 19 1.68 -10.16 1.29
CA ASN A 19 1.13 -11.40 0.74
C ASN A 19 -0.17 -11.82 1.44
N LYS A 20 -0.18 -11.81 2.79
CA LYS A 20 -1.41 -12.11 3.56
C LYS A 20 -2.56 -11.17 3.21
N ALA A 21 -2.28 -9.87 3.03
CA ALA A 21 -3.29 -8.90 2.66
C ALA A 21 -3.80 -9.11 1.23
N LEU A 22 -2.94 -9.53 0.30
CA LEU A 22 -3.30 -9.90 -1.07
C LEU A 22 -4.16 -11.17 -1.13
N GLU A 23 -3.87 -12.16 -0.29
CA GLU A 23 -4.71 -13.37 -0.15
C GLU A 23 -6.13 -12.98 0.29
N ILE A 24 -6.26 -12.12 1.31
CA ILE A 24 -7.55 -11.61 1.79
C ILE A 24 -8.25 -10.82 0.68
N GLN A 25 -7.52 -9.95 -0.03
CA GLN A 25 -8.06 -9.18 -1.16
C GLN A 25 -8.64 -10.10 -2.24
N SER A 26 -7.93 -11.18 -2.59
CA SER A 26 -8.39 -12.14 -3.60
C SER A 26 -9.65 -12.88 -3.17
N LEU A 27 -9.82 -13.16 -1.88
CA LEU A 27 -10.97 -13.89 -1.34
C LEU A 27 -12.20 -13.00 -1.14
N THR A 28 -11.99 -11.72 -0.80
CA THR A 28 -13.07 -10.81 -0.36
C THR A 28 -13.41 -9.73 -1.38
N GLY A 29 -12.51 -9.40 -2.31
CA GLY A 29 -12.63 -8.26 -3.21
C GLY A 29 -12.38 -6.89 -2.54
N ILE A 30 -12.07 -6.85 -1.24
CA ILE A 30 -11.80 -5.60 -0.52
C ILE A 30 -10.49 -4.98 -1.04
N LYS A 31 -10.41 -3.65 -1.05
CA LYS A 31 -9.20 -2.93 -1.46
C LYS A 31 -8.04 -3.25 -0.53
N LEU A 32 -6.85 -3.47 -1.10
CA LEU A 32 -5.63 -3.77 -0.35
C LEU A 32 -5.35 -2.77 0.78
N GLY A 33 -5.49 -1.46 0.51
CA GLY A 33 -5.28 -0.41 1.52
C GLY A 33 -6.22 -0.56 2.72
N GLU A 34 -7.50 -0.81 2.47
CA GLU A 34 -8.51 -1.00 3.53
C GLU A 34 -8.19 -2.22 4.39
N ILE A 35 -7.75 -3.32 3.76
CA ILE A 35 -7.34 -4.54 4.47
C ILE A 35 -6.15 -4.23 5.39
N LEU A 36 -5.15 -3.50 4.88
CA LEU A 36 -3.94 -3.17 5.65
C LEU A 36 -4.27 -2.29 6.86
N VAL A 37 -5.15 -1.29 6.69
CA VAL A 37 -5.61 -0.43 7.80
C VAL A 37 -6.45 -1.22 8.79
N THR A 38 -7.43 -2.00 8.32
CA THR A 38 -8.33 -2.79 9.18
C THR A 38 -7.57 -3.84 9.98
N LYS A 39 -6.49 -4.39 9.43
CA LYS A 39 -5.60 -5.34 10.11
C LYS A 39 -4.60 -4.67 11.07
N GLY A 40 -4.60 -3.35 11.17
CA GLY A 40 -3.65 -2.58 11.97
C GLY A 40 -2.21 -2.72 11.49
N LEU A 41 -2.00 -3.04 10.21
CA LEU A 41 -0.68 -3.20 9.60
C LEU A 41 -0.08 -1.87 9.19
N ILE A 42 -0.92 -0.89 8.88
CA ILE A 42 -0.56 0.49 8.55
C ILE A 42 -1.59 1.42 9.18
N GLU A 43 -1.20 2.68 9.43
CA GLU A 43 -2.15 3.72 9.81
C GLU A 43 -2.82 4.34 8.57
N SER A 44 -3.96 5.00 8.76
CA SER A 44 -4.65 5.70 7.65
C SER A 44 -3.76 6.75 6.98
N GLN A 45 -2.90 7.41 7.75
CA GLN A 45 -1.91 8.38 7.26
C GLN A 45 -0.87 7.74 6.32
N ASP A 46 -0.37 6.55 6.66
CA ASP A 46 0.58 5.81 5.82
C ASP A 46 -0.03 5.43 4.47
N LEU A 47 -1.30 5.02 4.50
CA LEU A 47 -2.06 4.69 3.30
C LEU A 47 -2.21 5.92 2.39
N GLU A 48 -2.60 7.06 2.96
CA GLU A 48 -2.78 8.30 2.21
C GLU A 48 -1.48 8.75 1.54
N GLN A 49 -0.37 8.78 2.28
CA GLN A 49 0.95 9.13 1.73
C GLN A 49 1.39 8.17 0.61
N ALA A 50 1.15 6.86 0.79
CA ALA A 50 1.50 5.87 -0.22
C ALA A 50 0.62 5.99 -1.49
N LEU A 51 -0.66 6.34 -1.34
CA LEU A 51 -1.57 6.60 -2.46
C LEU A 51 -1.20 7.87 -3.22
N LEU A 52 -0.82 8.94 -2.51
CA LEU A 52 -0.33 10.18 -3.11
C LEU A 52 0.92 9.91 -3.96
N GLU A 53 1.89 9.19 -3.40
CA GLU A 53 3.10 8.80 -4.12
C GLU A 53 2.79 7.91 -5.33
N GLN A 54 1.84 6.97 -5.18
CA GLN A 54 1.37 6.13 -6.27
C GLN A 54 0.80 6.99 -7.41
N TYR A 55 -0.06 7.95 -7.07
CA TYR A 55 -0.68 8.87 -8.03
C TYR A 55 0.37 9.69 -8.77
N TRP A 56 1.32 10.31 -8.07
CA TRP A 56 2.38 11.09 -8.70
C TRP A 56 3.22 10.27 -9.67
N ARG A 57 3.66 9.06 -9.26
CA ARG A 57 4.44 8.16 -10.12
C ARG A 57 3.66 7.67 -11.35
N ILE A 58 2.35 7.51 -11.26
CA ILE A 58 1.51 7.10 -12.40
C ILE A 58 1.32 8.26 -13.38
N ASN A 59 1.16 9.48 -12.88
CA ASN A 59 0.95 10.67 -13.70
C ASN A 59 2.25 11.31 -14.21
N GLY A 60 3.40 10.65 -14.01
CA GLY A 60 4.70 11.13 -14.53
C GLY A 60 5.32 12.28 -13.74
N PHE A 61 4.78 12.61 -12.57
CA PHE A 61 5.42 13.55 -11.65
C PHE A 61 6.57 12.84 -10.96
N TRP A 62 7.80 13.29 -11.22
CA TRP A 62 8.98 12.78 -10.53
C TRP A 62 8.97 13.25 -9.09
N VAL A 63 8.58 12.36 -8.18
CA VAL A 63 8.80 12.51 -6.75
C VAL A 63 10.29 12.34 -6.52
N ILE A 64 10.99 13.44 -6.33
CA ILE A 64 12.37 13.47 -5.83
C ILE A 64 12.33 12.95 -4.39
N ASP A 65 12.79 11.72 -4.20
CA ASP A 65 13.09 11.10 -2.90
C ASP A 65 14.57 11.31 -2.59
#